data_AF-A0A836QIS1-F1
#
_entry.id   AF-A0A836QIS1-F1
#
_cell.length_a   1.000
_cell.length_b   1.000
_cell.length_c   1.000
_cell.angle_alpha   90.00
_cell.angle_beta   90.00
_cell.angle_gamma   90.00
#
_symmetry.space_group_name_H-M   'P 1'
#
loop_
_entity.id
_entity.type
_entity.pdbx_description
1 polymer ?
#
loop_
_entity_poly.entity_id
_entity_poly.type
_entity_poly.pdbx_seq_one_letter_code
_entity_poly.pdbx_strand_id
1 'polypeptide(L)'
;MDFTGLTPTQRQTFDRDGFLLIPDALPAAMVRRLLAVVDRLHAEGVKGDGLNDRGFWQMRNCLPRDDLFLELLDWPATVPLVVQLLSHNIQLITSHL
;
A
#
# COMPACT_ATOMS: atom_id res chain seq x y z
N MET A 1 -7.72 -16.56 -9.33
CA MET A 1 -6.83 -15.42 -9.09
C MET A 1 -6.43 -14.90 -10.44
N ASP A 2 -6.80 -13.67 -10.76
CA ASP A 2 -6.34 -13.03 -11.99
C ASP A 2 -4.87 -12.63 -11.78
N PHE A 3 -3.99 -13.23 -12.59
CA PHE A 3 -2.55 -13.03 -12.48
C PHE A 3 -2.11 -11.89 -13.40
N THR A 4 -1.64 -10.78 -12.82
CA THR A 4 -1.11 -9.64 -13.58
C THR A 4 0.32 -9.93 -14.02
N GLY A 5 0.52 -10.14 -15.33
CA GLY A 5 1.84 -10.39 -15.91
C GLY A 5 2.67 -9.12 -16.09
N LEU A 6 3.94 -9.15 -15.69
CA LEU A 6 4.88 -8.07 -15.93
C LEU A 6 5.25 -8.01 -17.42
N THR A 7 5.03 -6.87 -18.05
CA THR A 7 5.39 -6.68 -19.47
C THR A 7 6.88 -6.33 -19.62
N PRO A 8 7.49 -6.60 -20.80
CA PRO A 8 8.88 -6.20 -21.08
C PRO A 8 9.12 -4.68 -20.92
N THR A 9 8.16 -3.85 -21.32
CA THR A 9 8.25 -2.40 -21.18
C THR A 9 8.24 -1.97 -19.72
N GLN A 10 7.40 -2.60 -18.88
CA GLN A 10 7.38 -2.33 -17.44
C GLN A 10 8.69 -2.79 -16.77
N ARG A 11 9.25 -3.93 -17.18
CA ARG A 11 10.57 -4.39 -16.72
C ARG A 11 11.66 -3.37 -17.03
N GLN A 12 11.74 -2.91 -18.29
CA GLN A 12 12.71 -1.90 -18.71
C GLN A 12 12.52 -0.57 -17.97
N THR A 13 11.27 -0.15 -17.76
CA THR A 13 10.96 1.08 -17.01
C THR A 13 11.44 0.97 -15.57
N PHE A 14 11.14 -0.15 -14.90
CA PHE A 14 11.60 -0.38 -13.53
C PHE A 14 13.13 -0.44 -13.44
N ASP A 15 13.80 -1.12 -14.38
CA ASP A 15 15.27 -1.19 -14.42
C ASP A 15 15.92 0.17 -14.63
N ARG A 16 15.31 1.02 -15.46
CA ARG A 16 15.83 2.35 -15.79
C ARG A 16 15.54 3.36 -14.67
N ASP A 17 14.32 3.38 -14.16
CA ASP A 17 13.81 4.47 -13.31
C ASP A 17 13.77 4.10 -11.82
N GLY A 18 13.85 2.80 -11.49
CA GLY A 18 13.76 2.31 -10.12
C GLY A 18 12.34 2.25 -9.55
N PHE A 19 11.30 2.55 -10.35
CA PHE A 19 9.90 2.46 -9.96
C PHE A 19 9.00 2.02 -11.11
N LEU A 20 7.79 1.58 -10.77
CA LEU A 20 6.74 1.25 -11.74
C LEU A 20 5.42 1.89 -11.31
N LEU A 21 4.79 2.66 -12.20
CA LEU A 21 3.46 3.22 -11.98
C LEU A 21 2.40 2.24 -12.51
N ILE A 22 1.39 1.96 -11.68
CA ILE A 22 0.26 1.10 -12.02
C ILE A 22 -1.00 1.99 -11.95
N PRO A 23 -1.45 2.56 -13.08
CA PRO A 23 -2.65 3.38 -13.10
C PRO A 23 -3.87 2.54 -12.72
N ASP A 24 -4.83 3.17 -12.05
CA ASP A 24 -6.10 2.55 -11.67
C ASP A 24 -5.95 1.24 -10.87
N ALA A 25 -4.83 1.09 -10.15
CA ALA A 25 -4.55 -0.12 -9.37
C ALA A 25 -5.67 -0.44 -8.37
N LEU A 26 -6.31 0.59 -7.80
CA LEU A 26 -7.44 0.44 -6.89
C LEU A 26 -8.72 1.00 -7.53
N PRO A 27 -9.85 0.27 -7.48
CA PRO A 27 -11.12 0.83 -7.90
C PRO A 27 -11.54 1.97 -6.95
N ALA A 28 -12.24 2.98 -7.47
CA ALA A 28 -12.68 4.14 -6.69
C ALA A 28 -13.50 3.76 -5.43
N ALA A 29 -14.22 2.64 -5.46
CA ALA A 29 -14.92 2.13 -4.28
C ALA A 29 -13.96 1.68 -3.16
N MET A 30 -12.86 1.03 -3.50
CA MET A 30 -11.83 0.62 -2.53
C MET A 30 -11.13 1.84 -1.95
N VAL A 31 -10.77 2.82 -2.79
CA VAL A 31 -10.16 4.08 -2.36
C VAL A 31 -11.04 4.80 -1.34
N ARG A 32 -12.35 4.91 -1.59
CA ARG A 32 -13.29 5.54 -0.65
C ARG A 32 -13.36 4.80 0.70
N ARG A 33 -13.38 3.46 0.69
CA ARG A 33 -13.38 2.64 1.92
C ARG A 33 -12.10 2.87 2.72
N LEU A 34 -10.94 2.86 2.06
CA LEU A 34 -9.64 3.08 2.69
C LEU A 34 -9.54 4.47 3.31
N LEU A 35 -9.97 5.50 2.59
CA LEU A 35 -9.95 6.88 3.11
C LEU A 35 -10.80 7.02 4.37
N ALA A 36 -12.00 6.41 4.41
CA ALA A 36 -12.83 6.45 5.62
C ALA A 36 -12.14 5.80 6.85
N VAL A 37 -11.41 4.70 6.64
CA VAL A 37 -10.62 4.06 7.70
C VAL A 37 -9.46 4.95 8.14
N VAL A 38 -8.71 5.51 7.19
CA VAL A 38 -7.58 6.41 7.48
C VAL A 38 -8.03 7.66 8.21
N ASP A 39 -9.14 8.29 7.78
CA ASP A 39 -9.69 9.49 8.41
C ASP A 39 -10.11 9.21 9.86
N ARG A 40 -10.76 8.07 10.12
CA ARG A 40 -11.11 7.63 11.47
C ARG A 40 -9.86 7.44 12.33
N LEU A 41 -8.88 6.67 11.85
CA LEU A 41 -7.65 6.38 12.60
C LEU A 41 -6.84 7.66 12.85
N HIS A 42 -6.78 8.58 11.88
CA HIS A 42 -6.14 9.86 12.04
C HIS A 42 -6.84 10.72 13.10
N ALA A 43 -8.18 10.80 13.09
CA ALA A 43 -8.92 11.56 14.10
C ALA A 43 -8.72 10.99 15.51
N GLU A 44 -8.73 9.67 15.66
CA GLU A 44 -8.44 8.98 16.91
C GLU A 44 -7.00 9.22 17.37
N GLY A 45 -6.04 9.08 16.45
CA GLY A 45 -4.62 9.24 16.70
C GLY A 45 -4.22 10.67 17.06
N VAL A 46 -4.74 11.68 16.37
CA VAL A 46 -4.50 13.09 16.73
C VAL A 46 -5.05 13.41 18.13
N LYS A 47 -6.18 12.81 18.51
CA LYS A 47 -6.76 13.00 19.85
C LYS A 47 -5.98 12.26 20.94
N GLY A 48 -5.46 11.08 20.63
CA GLY A 48 -4.77 10.21 21.59
C GLY A 48 -3.27 10.47 21.70
N ASP A 49 -2.57 10.39 20.57
CA ASP A 49 -1.11 10.49 20.47
C ASP A 49 -0.64 11.94 20.30
N GLY A 50 -1.49 12.78 19.70
CA GLY A 50 -1.13 14.13 19.27
C GLY A 50 -0.36 14.15 17.95
N LEU A 51 0.23 15.30 17.66
CA LEU A 51 1.07 15.52 16.48
C LEU A 51 2.54 15.56 16.91
N ASN A 52 3.43 15.14 16.01
CA ASN A 52 4.87 15.34 16.20
C ASN A 52 5.26 16.82 16.04
N ASP A 53 6.53 17.15 16.32
CA ASP A 53 7.07 18.53 16.24
C ASP A 53 6.92 19.19 14.86
N ARG A 54 6.66 18.40 13.81
CA ARG A 54 6.44 18.87 12.43
C ARG A 54 4.95 18.95 12.07
N GLY A 55 4.04 18.70 13.01
CA GLY A 55 2.60 18.78 12.81
C GLY A 55 1.99 17.56 12.13
N PHE A 56 2.67 16.42 12.09
CA PHE A 56 2.16 15.18 11.49
C PHE A 56 1.80 14.14 12.54
N TRP A 57 0.73 13.40 12.28
CA TRP A 57 0.47 12.13 12.94
C TRP A 57 1.12 10.99 12.13
N GLN A 58 1.56 9.95 12.83
CA GLN A 58 2.23 8.79 12.26
C GLN A 58 1.81 7.55 13.04
N MET A 59 1.45 6.48 12.33
CA MET A 59 1.16 5.19 12.93
C MET A 59 2.03 4.10 12.30
N ARG A 60 2.92 3.52 13.10
CA ARG A 60 3.68 2.33 12.71
C ARG A 60 2.84 1.08 12.91
N ASN A 61 3.09 0.08 12.06
CA ASN A 61 2.38 -1.19 12.07
C ASN A 61 0.86 -0.98 11.99
N CYS A 62 0.40 -0.25 10.97
CA CYS A 62 -1.02 0.07 10.78
C CYS A 62 -1.85 -1.13 10.34
N LEU A 63 -1.21 -2.18 9.82
CA LEU A 63 -1.88 -3.35 9.26
C LEU A 63 -2.93 -4.01 10.18
N PRO A 64 -2.69 -4.20 11.50
CA PRO A 64 -3.67 -4.83 12.39
C PRO A 64 -4.81 -3.90 12.84
N ARG A 65 -4.86 -2.66 12.34
CA ARG A 65 -5.81 -1.65 12.82
C ARG A 65 -7.15 -1.71 12.13
N ASP A 66 -7.20 -2.29 10.93
CA ASP A 66 -8.43 -2.51 10.18
C ASP A 66 -8.20 -3.62 9.15
N ASP A 67 -9.17 -4.52 9.00
CA ASP A 67 -9.09 -5.65 8.06
C ASP A 67 -8.93 -5.18 6.60
N LEU A 68 -9.36 -3.96 6.29
CA LEU A 68 -9.21 -3.39 4.95
C LEU A 68 -7.75 -3.23 4.52
N PHE A 69 -6.82 -3.05 5.48
CA PHE A 69 -5.39 -3.02 5.15
C PHE A 69 -4.85 -4.42 4.83
N LEU A 70 -5.44 -5.48 5.41
CA LEU A 70 -5.07 -6.86 5.09
C LEU A 70 -5.48 -7.21 3.65
N GLU A 71 -6.61 -6.70 3.16
CA GLU A 71 -7.05 -6.85 1.75
C GLU A 71 -6.00 -6.31 0.74
N LEU A 72 -5.09 -5.41 1.16
CA LEU A 72 -4.06 -4.85 0.28
C LEU A 72 -2.80 -5.72 0.18
N LEU A 73 -2.59 -6.67 1.08
CA LEU A 73 -1.35 -7.47 1.15
C LEU A 73 -1.14 -8.42 -0.02
N ASP A 74 -2.23 -8.85 -0.65
CA ASP A 74 -2.25 -9.75 -1.80
C ASP A 74 -2.95 -9.10 -3.00
N TRP A 75 -3.01 -7.76 -3.03
CA TRP A 75 -3.76 -7.03 -4.04
C TRP A 75 -3.34 -7.41 -5.48
N PRO A 76 -4.28 -7.88 -6.32
CA PRO A 76 -3.95 -8.57 -7.58
C PRO A 76 -3.31 -7.66 -8.63
N ALA A 77 -3.52 -6.35 -8.55
CA ALA A 77 -2.92 -5.41 -9.48
C ALA A 77 -1.44 -5.11 -9.19
N THR A 78 -0.96 -5.38 -7.96
CA THR A 78 0.37 -4.96 -7.50
C THR A 78 1.25 -6.14 -7.10
N VAL A 79 0.77 -7.04 -6.24
CA VAL A 79 1.58 -8.08 -5.60
C VAL A 79 2.20 -9.08 -6.59
N PRO A 80 1.48 -9.55 -7.63
CA PRO A 80 2.11 -10.37 -8.67
C PRO A 80 3.28 -9.69 -9.37
N LEU A 81 3.24 -8.37 -9.55
CA LEU A 81 4.32 -7.61 -10.17
C LEU A 81 5.53 -7.50 -9.23
N VAL A 82 5.31 -7.30 -7.93
CA VAL A 82 6.40 -7.28 -6.93
C VAL A 82 7.16 -8.61 -6.92
N VAL A 83 6.43 -9.74 -6.95
CA VAL A 83 7.02 -11.09 -7.00
C VAL A 83 7.88 -11.28 -8.26
N GLN A 84 7.39 -10.84 -9.42
CA GLN A 84 8.11 -10.93 -10.70
C GLN A 84 9.33 -9.98 -10.77
N LEU A 85 9.28 -8.84 -10.08
CA LEU A 85 10.34 -7.84 -10.10
C LEU A 85 11.45 -8.10 -9.07
N LEU A 86 11.11 -8.60 -7.88
CA LEU A 86 12.05 -8.69 -6.75
C LEU A 86 12.46 -10.13 -6.43
N SER A 87 11.50 -11.01 -6.12
CA SER A 87 11.66 -12.44 -5.86
C SER A 87 10.33 -13.01 -5.36
N HIS A 88 10.17 -14.33 -5.36
CA HIS A 88 9.08 -15.00 -4.63
C HIS A 88 9.28 -14.97 -3.11
N ASN A 89 10.49 -14.67 -2.61
CA ASN A 89 10.79 -14.63 -1.19
C ASN A 89 10.71 -13.20 -0.65
N ILE A 90 9.49 -12.71 -0.45
CA ILE A 90 9.21 -11.36 0.08
C ILE A 90 8.57 -11.48 1.47
N GLN A 91 8.96 -10.60 2.39
CA GLN A 91 8.33 -10.46 3.70
C GLN A 91 7.86 -9.02 3.92
N LEU A 92 6.71 -8.87 4.58
CA LEU A 92 6.29 -7.57 5.11
C LEU A 92 7.13 -7.25 6.34
N ILE A 93 7.93 -6.19 6.28
CA ILE A 93 8.79 -5.76 7.40
C ILE A 93 8.16 -4.60 8.16
N THR A 94 7.52 -3.68 7.45
CA THR A 94 6.92 -2.47 8.03
C THR A 94 5.64 -2.08 7.30
N SER A 95 4.74 -1.40 8.01
CA SER A 95 3.56 -0.74 7.47
C SER A 95 3.34 0.58 8.21
N HIS A 96 2.85 1.59 7.51
CA HIS A 96 2.76 2.96 8.01
C HIS A 96 1.51 3.67 7.50
N LEU A 97 0.93 4.51 8.36
CA LEU A 97 0.04 5.62 8.01
C LEU A 97 0.67 6.94 8.47
#